data_AF-A0A3E1NIK6-F1
#
_entry.id   AF-A0A3E1NIK6-F1
#
_cell.length_a   1.000
_cell.length_b   1.000
_cell.length_c   1.000
_cell.angle_alpha   90.00
_cell.angle_beta   90.00
_cell.angle_gamma   90.00
#
_symmetry.space_group_name_H-M   'P 1'
#
loop_
_entity.id
_entity.type
_entity.pdbx_description
1 polymer ?
#
loop_
_entity_poly.entity_id
_entity_poly.type
_entity_poly.pdbx_seq_one_letter_code
_entity_poly.pdbx_strand_id
1 'polypeptide(L)'
;MPYNLSTPATRISINKLEKRVAEGSKTTTTDYLGGFIYENNQLQFFSQEEGRIRVLRDGSGVQTGYAYDYFLKDHLGNTRTVLTDEFTSQRYLATVEPQYRTTEQQLFNDQLAQTARNKSEIPWF
;
A
#
# COMPACT_ATOMS: atom_id res chain seq x y z
N MET A 1 -59.88 19.06 9.04
CA MET A 1 -59.26 18.07 8.15
C MET A 1 -57.87 18.57 7.75
N PRO A 2 -56.76 17.94 8.13
CA PRO A 2 -55.44 18.37 7.67
C PRO A 2 -55.06 17.67 6.35
N TYR A 3 -54.46 18.44 5.43
CA TYR A 3 -53.99 17.99 4.12
C TYR A 3 -52.59 17.37 4.26
N ASN A 4 -52.39 16.11 3.87
CA ASN A 4 -51.07 15.50 3.82
C ASN A 4 -50.39 15.86 2.50
N LEU A 5 -49.35 16.69 2.54
CA LEU A 5 -48.43 16.85 1.41
C LEU A 5 -47.46 15.65 1.38
N SER A 6 -47.72 14.71 0.48
CA SER A 6 -46.73 13.73 0.04
C SER A 6 -45.80 14.42 -0.96
N THR A 7 -44.63 14.87 -0.53
CA THR A 7 -43.57 15.31 -1.44
C THR A 7 -42.81 14.09 -1.96
N PRO A 8 -42.75 13.84 -3.28
CA PRO A 8 -41.98 12.73 -3.83
C PRO A 8 -40.49 12.96 -3.59
N ALA A 9 -39.83 11.98 -2.96
CA ALA A 9 -38.39 12.00 -2.74
C ALA A 9 -37.66 11.89 -4.09
N THR A 10 -37.09 13.00 -4.55
CA THR A 10 -36.17 12.99 -5.69
C THR A 10 -34.84 12.42 -5.25
N ARG A 11 -34.44 11.27 -5.79
CA ARG A 11 -33.09 10.73 -5.58
C ARG A 11 -32.09 11.62 -6.31
N ILE A 12 -31.38 12.46 -5.56
CA ILE A 12 -30.21 13.19 -6.06
C ILE A 12 -29.04 12.21 -6.02
N SER A 13 -28.52 11.82 -7.19
CA SER A 13 -27.26 11.11 -7.27
C SER A 13 -26.12 12.13 -7.17
N ILE A 14 -25.46 12.17 -6.01
CA ILE A 14 -24.24 12.96 -5.81
C ILE A 14 -23.01 12.08 -6.06
N ASN A 15 -21.99 12.63 -6.72
CA ASN A 15 -20.68 12.01 -6.75
C ASN A 15 -19.95 12.35 -5.46
N LYS A 16 -19.34 11.34 -4.84
CA LYS A 16 -18.52 11.56 -3.64
C LYS A 16 -17.28 12.34 -4.04
N LEU A 17 -17.03 13.47 -3.40
CA LEU A 17 -15.86 14.33 -3.66
C LEU A 17 -14.80 14.24 -2.56
N GLU A 18 -15.20 13.95 -1.33
CA GLU A 18 -14.28 13.90 -0.18
C GLU A 18 -14.72 12.81 0.83
N LYS A 19 -13.76 12.25 1.57
CA LYS A 19 -13.96 11.45 2.78
C LYS A 19 -12.97 11.93 3.84
N ARG A 20 -13.42 12.17 5.07
CA ARG A 20 -12.53 12.37 6.22
C ARG A 20 -12.70 11.24 7.22
N VAL A 21 -11.59 10.71 7.71
CA VAL A 21 -11.54 9.69 8.77
C VAL A 21 -10.69 10.23 9.90
N ALA A 22 -11.25 10.32 11.10
CA ALA A 22 -10.53 10.72 12.31
C ALA A 22 -10.25 9.47 13.17
N GLU A 23 -8.98 9.23 13.46
CA GLU A 23 -8.49 8.16 14.33
C GLU A 23 -7.63 8.82 15.43
N GLY A 24 -8.25 9.10 16.59
CA GLY A 24 -7.61 9.86 17.67
C GLY A 24 -7.31 11.29 17.23
N SER A 25 -6.03 11.69 17.27
CA SER A 25 -5.56 13.00 16.81
C SER A 25 -5.20 13.04 15.32
N LYS A 26 -5.18 11.89 14.64
CA LYS A 26 -4.88 11.80 13.20
C LYS A 26 -6.16 11.94 12.39
N THR A 27 -6.16 12.85 11.42
CA THR A 27 -7.22 12.95 10.42
C THR A 27 -6.64 12.62 9.05
N THR A 28 -7.28 11.72 8.34
CA THR A 28 -6.96 11.38 6.96
C THR A 28 -8.08 11.89 6.06
N THR A 29 -7.73 12.74 5.09
CA THR A 29 -8.66 13.24 4.06
C THR A 29 -8.39 12.51 2.75
N THR A 30 -9.45 11.97 2.13
CA THR A 30 -9.41 11.36 0.80
C THR A 30 -10.23 12.18 -0.17
N ASP A 31 -9.59 12.73 -1.21
CA ASP A 31 -10.28 13.47 -2.27
C ASP A 31 -10.51 12.55 -3.49
N TYR A 32 -11.69 12.67 -4.08
CA TYR A 32 -12.14 11.92 -5.24
C TYR A 32 -12.33 12.88 -6.41
N LEU A 33 -11.39 12.86 -7.36
CA LEU A 33 -11.39 13.74 -8.53
C LEU A 33 -11.51 12.88 -9.79
N GLY A 34 -12.76 12.58 -10.17
CA GLY A 34 -13.03 11.62 -11.24
C GLY A 34 -12.48 10.24 -10.89
N GLY A 35 -11.60 9.70 -11.74
CA GLY A 35 -10.90 8.43 -11.48
C GLY A 35 -9.68 8.54 -10.58
N PHE A 36 -9.30 9.74 -10.14
CA PHE A 36 -8.10 9.98 -9.31
C PHE A 36 -8.44 10.00 -7.83
N ILE A 37 -7.64 9.30 -7.03
CA ILE A 37 -7.77 9.23 -5.59
C ILE A 37 -6.55 9.87 -4.93
N TYR A 38 -6.81 10.86 -4.08
CA TYR A 38 -5.79 11.52 -3.28
C TYR A 38 -6.01 11.22 -1.81
N GLU A 39 -4.92 11.12 -1.04
CA GLU A 39 -4.95 11.09 0.42
C GLU A 39 -4.07 12.22 0.93
N ASN A 40 -4.60 13.11 1.77
CA ASN A 40 -3.88 14.28 2.30
C ASN A 40 -3.14 15.07 1.20
N ASN A 41 -3.87 15.38 0.11
CA ASN A 41 -3.37 16.07 -1.08
C ASN A 41 -2.27 15.33 -1.87
N GLN A 42 -2.00 14.06 -1.56
CA GLN A 42 -1.03 13.21 -2.26
C GLN A 42 -1.75 12.19 -3.15
N LEU A 43 -1.43 12.15 -4.45
CA LEU A 43 -2.00 11.17 -5.38
C LEU A 43 -1.64 9.75 -4.94
N GLN A 44 -2.65 8.89 -4.82
CA GLN A 44 -2.47 7.49 -4.44
C GLN A 44 -2.52 6.59 -5.68
N PHE A 45 -3.62 6.68 -6.43
CA PHE A 45 -3.82 5.93 -7.65
C PHE A 45 -4.91 6.55 -8.50
N PHE A 46 -4.99 6.12 -9.76
CA PHE A 46 -6.10 6.44 -10.65
C PHE A 46 -6.44 5.26 -11.54
N SER A 47 -7.69 5.19 -11.99
CA SER A 47 -8.18 4.08 -12.82
C SER A 47 -7.71 4.19 -14.28
N GLN A 48 -7.52 3.03 -14.91
CA GLN A 48 -7.38 2.86 -16.36
C GLN A 48 -8.33 1.74 -16.84
N GLU A 49 -8.46 1.54 -18.16
CA GLU A 49 -9.44 0.60 -18.73
C GLU A 49 -9.31 -0.83 -18.18
N GLU A 50 -8.07 -1.30 -18.06
CA GLU A 50 -7.75 -2.67 -17.64
C GLU A 50 -7.42 -2.79 -16.14
N GLY A 51 -7.47 -1.71 -15.37
CA GLY A 51 -7.12 -1.75 -13.95
C GLY A 51 -6.87 -0.39 -13.33
N ARG A 52 -5.71 -0.22 -12.68
CA ARG A 52 -5.31 1.05 -12.05
C ARG A 52 -3.82 1.30 -12.14
N ILE A 53 -3.45 2.56 -11.99
CA ILE A 53 -2.06 3.02 -11.89
C ILE A 53 -1.85 3.54 -10.47
N ARG A 54 -0.87 3.00 -9.75
CA ARG A 54 -0.48 3.42 -8.39
C ARG A 54 0.77 4.29 -8.43
N VAL A 55 0.85 5.25 -7.52
CA VAL A 55 2.08 6.04 -7.30
C VAL A 55 3.05 5.25 -6.43
N LEU A 56 4.27 5.06 -6.90
CA LEU A 56 5.36 4.47 -6.12
C LEU A 56 6.11 5.56 -5.36
N ARG A 57 6.49 5.25 -4.12
CA ARG A 57 7.24 6.15 -3.24
C ARG A 57 8.41 5.43 -2.60
N ASP A 58 9.50 6.15 -2.35
CA ASP A 58 10.59 5.65 -1.52
C ASP A 58 10.25 5.73 -0.02
N GLY A 59 11.19 5.29 0.83
CA GLY A 59 11.02 5.32 2.29
C GLY A 59 10.91 6.72 2.90
N SER A 60 11.21 7.78 2.14
CA SER A 60 11.02 9.17 2.56
C SER A 60 9.67 9.76 2.10
N GLY A 61 8.89 9.00 1.32
CA GLY A 61 7.60 9.41 0.79
C GLY A 61 7.69 10.19 -0.54
N VAL A 62 8.88 10.30 -1.13
CA VAL A 62 9.08 10.96 -2.44
C VAL A 62 8.60 10.04 -3.54
N GLN A 63 7.83 10.58 -4.50
CA GLN A 63 7.37 9.82 -5.66
C GLN A 63 8.57 9.38 -6.53
N THR A 64 8.70 8.07 -6.74
CA THR A 64 9.77 7.46 -7.54
C THR A 64 9.30 6.96 -8.90
N GLY A 65 7.99 6.80 -9.10
CA GLY A 65 7.43 6.33 -10.36
C GLY A 65 5.98 5.90 -10.23
N TYR A 66 5.57 5.03 -11.15
CA TYR A 66 4.24 4.45 -11.21
C TYR A 66 4.33 2.93 -11.36
N ALA A 67 3.35 2.23 -10.81
CA ALA A 67 3.11 0.81 -11.06
C ALA A 67 1.73 0.61 -11.68
N TYR A 68 1.66 -0.27 -12.66
CA TYR A 68 0.45 -0.63 -13.38
C TYR A 68 -0.07 -1.94 -12.83
N ASP A 69 -1.26 -1.88 -12.23
CA ASP A 69 -1.99 -3.04 -11.76
C ASP A 69 -3.08 -3.38 -12.81
N TYR A 70 -3.01 -4.57 -13.40
CA TYR A 70 -3.98 -5.12 -14.36
C TYR A 70 -4.95 -6.07 -13.66
N PHE A 71 -6.24 -5.90 -13.90
CA PHE A 71 -7.30 -6.70 -13.28
C PHE A 71 -7.80 -7.77 -14.24
N LEU A 72 -7.44 -9.01 -13.97
CA LEU A 72 -8.03 -10.15 -14.65
C LEU A 72 -9.43 -10.38 -14.10
N LYS A 73 -10.43 -10.15 -14.96
CA LYS A 73 -11.84 -10.25 -14.61
C LYS A 73 -12.43 -11.56 -15.10
N ASP A 74 -13.41 -12.07 -14.35
CA ASP A 74 -14.27 -13.13 -14.86
C ASP A 74 -15.33 -12.60 -15.84
N HIS A 75 -16.15 -13.50 -16.37
CA HIS A 75 -17.22 -13.17 -17.32
C HIS A 75 -18.32 -12.26 -16.75
N LEU A 76 -18.38 -12.09 -15.42
CA LEU A 76 -19.33 -11.19 -14.74
C LEU A 76 -18.69 -9.84 -14.37
N GLY A 77 -17.41 -9.65 -14.69
CA GLY A 77 -16.67 -8.42 -14.43
C GLY A 77 -16.02 -8.35 -13.04
N ASN A 78 -16.07 -9.41 -12.23
CA ASN A 78 -15.39 -9.43 -10.93
C ASN A 78 -13.89 -9.65 -11.10
N THR A 79 -13.06 -8.89 -10.37
CA THR A 79 -11.61 -9.10 -10.36
C THR A 79 -11.25 -10.41 -9.64
N ARG A 80 -10.59 -11.33 -10.36
CA ARG A 80 -10.10 -12.62 -9.85
C ARG A 80 -8.62 -12.57 -9.48
N THR A 81 -7.84 -11.77 -10.21
CA THR A 81 -6.40 -11.65 -10.01
C THR A 81 -5.95 -10.25 -10.38
N VAL A 82 -4.92 -9.76 -9.68
CA VAL A 82 -4.23 -8.51 -9.98
C VAL A 82 -2.80 -8.87 -10.40
N LEU A 83 -2.40 -8.46 -11.60
CA LEU A 83 -1.03 -8.55 -12.07
C LEU A 83 -0.40 -7.16 -11.97
N THR A 84 0.80 -7.05 -11.41
CA THR A 84 1.50 -5.77 -11.28
C THR A 84 2.81 -5.82 -12.04
N ASP A 85 3.17 -4.71 -12.69
CA ASP A 85 4.50 -4.53 -13.30
C ASP A 85 5.54 -3.97 -12.32
N GLU A 86 5.13 -3.72 -11.07
CA GLU A 86 6.03 -3.29 -10.01
C GLU A 86 7.13 -4.33 -9.78
N PHE A 87 8.36 -3.98 -10.15
CA PHE A 87 9.53 -4.80 -9.86
C PHE A 87 10.15 -4.40 -8.53
N THR A 88 10.12 -5.31 -7.56
CA THR A 88 10.85 -5.17 -6.30
C THR A 88 11.96 -6.22 -6.21
N SER A 89 13.19 -5.79 -5.98
CA SER A 89 14.31 -6.68 -5.70
C SER A 89 14.58 -6.67 -4.20
N GLN A 90 14.22 -7.76 -3.52
CA GLN A 90 14.56 -8.00 -2.13
C GLN A 90 15.78 -8.92 -2.12
N ARG A 91 16.96 -8.39 -1.78
CA ARG A 91 18.18 -9.20 -1.63
C ARG A 91 18.42 -9.51 -0.16
N TYR A 92 18.22 -10.77 0.21
CA TYR A 92 18.57 -11.28 1.53
C TYR A 92 19.97 -11.90 1.46
N LEU A 93 20.96 -11.20 2.02
CA LEU A 93 22.34 -11.69 2.13
C LEU A 93 22.74 -11.76 3.61
N ALA A 94 23.22 -12.93 4.04
CA ALA A 94 23.79 -13.14 5.36
C ALA A 94 25.23 -13.65 5.19
N THR A 95 26.20 -12.74 5.17
CA THR A 95 27.62 -13.06 5.14
C THR A 95 28.16 -13.43 6.51
N VAL A 96 27.48 -13.00 7.58
CA VAL A 96 27.85 -13.20 8.99
C VAL A 96 29.21 -12.56 9.35
N GLU A 97 29.74 -11.70 8.48
CA GLU A 97 31.00 -11.00 8.71
C GLU A 97 30.83 -9.89 9.77
N PRO A 98 31.82 -9.66 10.66
CA PRO A 98 31.68 -8.69 11.75
C PRO A 98 31.27 -7.29 11.30
N GLN A 99 31.80 -6.84 10.16
CA GLN A 99 31.54 -5.51 9.58
C GLN A 99 30.09 -5.30 9.12
N TYR A 100 29.34 -6.36 8.81
CA TYR A 100 27.95 -6.29 8.33
C TYR A 100 26.92 -6.78 9.35
N ARG A 101 27.39 -7.30 10.49
CA ARG A 101 26.56 -8.02 11.47
C ARG A 101 25.35 -7.24 11.96
N THR A 102 25.48 -5.95 12.23
CA THR A 102 24.34 -5.12 12.70
C THR A 102 23.25 -4.99 11.62
N THR A 103 23.65 -4.76 10.37
CA THR A 103 22.71 -4.63 9.24
C THR A 103 22.01 -5.96 8.95
N GLU A 104 22.76 -7.07 8.92
CA GLU A 104 22.20 -8.39 8.68
C GLU A 104 21.26 -8.82 9.82
N GLN A 105 21.65 -8.58 11.07
CA GLN A 105 20.84 -8.90 12.24
C GLN A 105 19.46 -8.21 12.18
N GLN A 106 19.41 -6.94 11.75
CA GLN A 106 18.15 -6.23 11.51
C GLN A 106 17.33 -6.83 10.36
N LEU A 107 17.99 -7.19 9.26
CA LEU A 107 17.34 -7.81 8.10
C LEU A 107 16.69 -9.15 8.43
N PHE A 108 17.26 -9.89 9.39
CA PHE A 108 16.81 -11.21 9.82
C PHE A 108 16.15 -11.24 11.20
N ASN A 109 15.54 -10.13 11.65
CA ASN A 109 14.77 -10.06 12.91
C ASN A 109 15.50 -10.68 14.11
N ASP A 110 16.77 -10.34 14.26
CA ASP A 110 17.66 -10.82 15.31
C ASP A 110 17.99 -12.33 15.34
N GLN A 111 17.61 -13.10 14.32
CA GLN A 111 17.79 -14.56 14.32
C GLN A 111 19.25 -15.02 14.10
N LEU A 112 20.11 -14.20 13.47
CA LEU A 112 21.50 -14.60 13.17
C LEU A 112 22.36 -14.79 14.43
N ALA A 113 22.11 -14.02 15.49
CA ALA A 113 22.79 -14.20 16.77
C ALA A 113 22.54 -15.57 17.43
N GLN A 114 21.42 -16.25 17.09
CA GLN A 114 21.09 -17.56 17.66
C GLN A 114 21.92 -18.69 17.03
N THR A 115 22.33 -18.51 15.78
CA THR A 115 23.05 -19.52 14.99
C THR A 115 24.55 -19.23 14.87
N ALA A 116 25.00 -18.03 15.25
CA ALA A 116 26.41 -17.69 15.34
C ALA A 116 27.07 -18.29 16.62
N ARG A 117 28.34 -18.67 16.48
CA ARG A 117 29.22 -19.08 17.58
C ARG A 117 30.55 -18.36 17.44
N ASN A 118 31.12 -17.93 18.56
CA ASN A 118 32.47 -17.38 18.55
C ASN A 118 33.46 -18.51 18.30
N LYS A 119 34.58 -18.24 17.61
CA LYS A 119 35.61 -19.25 17.37
C LYS A 119 36.12 -19.89 18.68
N SER A 120 36.24 -19.08 19.73
CA SER A 120 36.63 -19.51 21.09
C SER A 120 35.65 -20.50 21.75
N GLU A 121 34.44 -20.65 21.22
CA GLU A 121 33.42 -21.59 21.72
C GLU A 121 33.49 -22.94 20.99
N ILE A 122 34.36 -23.08 19.98
CA ILE A 122 34.52 -24.30 19.18
C ILE A 122 35.73 -25.09 19.70
N PRO A 123 35.54 -26.32 20.23
CA PRO A 123 36.65 -27.14 20.67
C PRO A 123 37.68 -27.33 19.54
N TRP A 124 38.95 -27.16 19.87
CA TRP A 124 40.11 -27.28 18.96
C TRP A 124 40.32 -26.13 17.95
N PHE A 125 39.61 -25.00 18.11
CA PHE A 125 39.84 -23.75 17.38
C PHE A 125 40.05 -22.57 18.33
#